data_AF-A0A2E6LJF5-F1
#
_entry.id   AF-A0A2E6LJF5-F1
#
_cell.length_a   1.000
_cell.length_b   1.000
_cell.length_c   1.000
_cell.angle_alpha   90.00
_cell.angle_beta   90.00
_cell.angle_gamma   90.00
#
_symmetry.space_group_name_H-M   'P 1'
#
loop_
_entity.id
_entity.type
_entity.pdbx_description
1 polymer ?
#
loop_
_entity_poly.entity_id
_entity_poly.type
_entity_poly.pdbx_seq_one_letter_code
_entity_poly.pdbx_strand_id
1 'polypeptide(L)'
;MSNIKVLILFFLLIPIFSIGQYYDDEEQYLDPINDPSALGQRAFVDELLWMAGYVPEKIEIYQTLPNNSRVYRVKLDSVNGGFIFIRWDKKKKEHYVANKLIDPGLYYNLKAAKVIMQKQTNKASFGVDDISIQPPDQEKISEADILELREEYQLKEEEKQNEQEKLRIKEAEKIQRKVERKSKKKKKN
;
A
#
# COMPACT_ATOMS: atom_id res chain seq x y z
N MET A 1 -77.87 6.40 22.81
CA MET A 1 -76.55 7.05 22.92
C MET A 1 -75.47 5.99 23.11
N SER A 2 -74.96 5.41 22.03
CA SER A 2 -73.98 4.32 22.13
C SER A 2 -73.09 4.25 20.89
N ASN A 3 -72.47 5.37 20.50
CA ASN A 3 -71.47 5.38 19.42
C ASN A 3 -70.20 6.17 19.79
N ILE A 4 -69.98 6.45 21.07
CA ILE A 4 -68.77 7.17 21.54
C ILE A 4 -67.67 6.20 22.02
N LYS A 5 -67.98 4.93 22.28
CA LYS A 5 -67.00 3.94 22.72
C LYS A 5 -66.24 3.23 21.59
N VAL A 6 -66.68 3.36 20.33
CA VAL A 6 -66.01 2.72 19.18
C VAL A 6 -64.92 3.61 18.57
N LEU A 7 -64.97 4.93 18.79
CA LEU A 7 -63.98 5.85 18.24
C LEU A 7 -62.64 5.84 19.00
N ILE A 8 -62.60 5.33 20.22
CA ILE A 8 -61.40 5.33 21.08
C ILE A 8 -60.53 4.07 20.88
N LEU A 9 -61.05 3.03 20.22
CA LEU A 9 -60.29 1.80 19.94
C LEU A 9 -59.49 1.85 18.63
N PHE A 10 -59.60 2.93 17.84
CA PHE A 10 -58.82 3.09 16.61
C PHE A 10 -57.54 3.94 16.77
N PHE A 11 -57.35 4.57 17.93
CA PHE A 11 -56.17 5.42 18.19
C PHE A 11 -55.03 4.69 18.93
N LEU A 12 -55.19 3.40 19.26
CA LEU A 12 -54.21 2.56 19.95
C LEU A 12 -53.50 1.55 19.03
N LEU A 13 -53.55 1.78 17.72
CA LEU A 13 -52.75 1.08 16.71
C LEU A 13 -51.96 2.09 15.88
N ILE A 14 -51.30 3.04 16.54
CA ILE A 14 -50.15 3.71 15.93
C ILE A 14 -49.03 2.67 16.02
N PRO A 15 -48.58 2.04 14.92
CA PRO A 15 -47.31 1.36 14.96
C PRO A 15 -46.29 2.43 15.33
N ILE A 16 -45.62 2.24 16.46
CA ILE A 16 -44.39 2.95 16.78
C ILE A 16 -43.49 2.65 15.59
N PHE A 17 -43.42 3.57 14.63
CA PHE A 17 -42.36 3.58 13.65
C PHE A 17 -41.12 3.73 14.50
N SER A 18 -40.47 2.59 14.78
CA SER A 18 -39.07 2.59 15.11
C SER A 18 -38.44 3.46 14.04
N ILE A 19 -37.95 4.63 14.44
CA ILE A 19 -36.90 5.32 13.72
C ILE A 19 -35.72 4.37 13.85
N GLY A 20 -35.76 3.28 13.08
CA GLY A 20 -34.56 2.63 12.63
C GLY A 20 -33.81 3.76 11.98
N GLN A 21 -32.69 4.13 12.59
CA GLN A 21 -31.62 4.80 11.88
C GLN A 21 -31.30 3.84 10.72
N TYR A 22 -32.02 3.99 9.61
CA TYR A 22 -31.49 3.61 8.32
C TYR A 22 -30.23 4.47 8.24
N TYR A 23 -29.10 3.84 8.56
CA TYR A 23 -27.81 4.26 8.06
C TYR A 23 -27.91 4.08 6.55
N ASP A 24 -28.60 5.03 5.93
CA ASP A 24 -28.63 5.24 4.50
C ASP A 24 -27.26 5.80 4.17
N ASP A 25 -26.54 5.04 3.37
CA ASP A 25 -25.25 5.35 2.77
C ASP A 25 -24.12 5.71 3.76
N GLU A 26 -23.37 4.68 4.18
CA GLU A 26 -21.92 4.85 4.16
C GLU A 26 -21.60 5.42 2.78
N GLU A 27 -21.19 6.69 2.72
CA GLU A 27 -20.57 7.30 1.56
C GLU A 27 -19.39 6.38 1.24
N GLN A 28 -19.62 5.39 0.37
CA GLN A 28 -18.64 4.36 0.10
C GLN A 28 -17.48 5.08 -0.58
N TYR A 29 -16.44 5.39 0.21
CA TYR A 29 -15.25 6.06 -0.28
C TYR A 29 -14.60 5.08 -1.25
N LEU A 30 -14.96 5.20 -2.52
CA LEU A 30 -14.46 4.34 -3.56
C LEU A 30 -13.00 4.73 -3.78
N ASP A 31 -12.11 3.81 -3.46
CA ASP A 31 -10.69 3.90 -3.80
C ASP A 31 -10.57 4.22 -5.30
N PRO A 32 -9.64 5.09 -5.76
CA PRO A 32 -9.61 5.56 -7.15
C PRO A 32 -9.60 4.43 -8.18
N ILE A 33 -9.05 3.26 -7.82
CA ILE A 33 -9.08 2.03 -8.64
C ILE A 33 -10.49 1.55 -9.00
N ASN A 34 -11.48 1.83 -8.15
CA ASN A 34 -12.82 1.26 -8.18
C ASN A 34 -13.91 2.32 -8.40
N ASP A 35 -13.56 3.61 -8.54
CA ASP A 35 -14.51 4.66 -8.89
C ASP A 35 -14.58 4.86 -10.42
N PRO A 36 -15.65 4.41 -11.10
CA PRO A 36 -15.78 4.52 -12.56
C PRO A 36 -16.03 5.96 -13.06
N SER A 37 -16.24 6.92 -12.15
CA SER A 37 -16.45 8.32 -12.49
C SER A 37 -15.26 8.92 -13.25
N ALA A 38 -15.48 10.03 -13.94
CA ALA A 38 -14.37 10.73 -14.62
C ALA A 38 -13.33 11.26 -13.62
N LEU A 39 -13.77 11.62 -12.41
CA LEU A 39 -12.92 12.11 -11.33
C LEU A 39 -12.09 10.97 -10.75
N GLY A 40 -12.72 9.87 -10.34
CA GLY A 40 -12.03 8.69 -9.81
C GLY A 40 -11.07 8.08 -10.80
N GLN A 41 -11.47 7.96 -12.08
CA GLN A 41 -10.58 7.47 -13.12
C GLN A 41 -9.41 8.42 -13.40
N ARG A 42 -9.59 9.74 -13.22
CA ARG A 42 -8.47 10.70 -13.30
C ARG A 42 -7.53 10.54 -12.11
N ALA A 43 -8.06 10.42 -10.90
CA ALA A 43 -7.27 10.17 -9.69
C ALA A 43 -6.47 8.86 -9.83
N PHE A 44 -7.08 7.81 -10.36
CA PHE A 44 -6.40 6.56 -10.71
C PHE A 44 -5.22 6.78 -11.66
N VAL A 45 -5.38 7.59 -12.71
CA VAL A 45 -4.28 7.91 -13.65
C VAL A 45 -3.16 8.68 -12.96
N ASP A 46 -3.51 9.62 -12.09
CA ASP A 46 -2.56 10.45 -11.35
C ASP A 46 -1.73 9.62 -10.37
N GLU A 47 -2.38 8.79 -9.55
CA GLU A 47 -1.71 7.87 -8.63
C GLU A 47 -0.82 6.86 -9.39
N LEU A 48 -1.32 6.33 -10.50
CA LEU A 48 -0.56 5.40 -11.33
C LEU A 48 0.73 6.03 -11.87
N LEU A 49 0.67 7.29 -12.31
CA LEU A 49 1.83 8.05 -12.76
C LEU A 49 2.80 8.32 -11.60
N TRP A 50 2.28 8.73 -10.46
CA TRP A 50 3.07 9.00 -9.26
C TRP A 50 3.84 7.77 -8.79
N MET A 51 3.18 6.60 -8.69
CA MET A 51 3.83 5.33 -8.35
C MET A 51 4.85 4.88 -9.40
N ALA A 52 4.63 5.23 -10.67
CA ALA A 52 5.58 4.98 -11.75
C ALA A 52 6.76 5.97 -11.76
N GLY A 53 6.81 6.93 -10.82
CA GLY A 53 7.88 7.91 -10.69
C GLY A 53 7.71 9.18 -11.55
N TYR A 54 6.51 9.42 -12.07
CA TYR A 54 6.20 10.56 -12.93
C TYR A 54 5.34 11.60 -12.20
N VAL A 55 5.66 12.88 -12.41
CA VAL A 55 4.85 14.01 -11.95
C VAL A 55 4.32 14.75 -13.18
N PRO A 56 3.04 14.58 -13.56
CA PRO A 56 2.51 15.17 -14.78
C PRO A 56 2.26 16.67 -14.61
N GLU A 57 2.69 17.48 -15.60
CA GLU A 57 2.33 18.90 -15.71
C GLU A 57 0.81 19.05 -15.95
N LYS A 58 0.26 18.15 -16.78
CA LYS A 58 -1.16 18.16 -17.11
C LYS A 58 -1.67 16.76 -17.45
N ILE A 59 -2.81 16.41 -16.85
CA ILE A 59 -3.64 15.30 -17.31
C ILE A 59 -4.91 15.91 -17.90
N GLU A 60 -5.38 15.42 -19.05
CA GLU A 60 -6.67 15.83 -19.63
C GLU A 60 -7.35 14.64 -20.32
N ILE A 61 -8.68 14.63 -20.31
CA ILE A 61 -9.45 13.63 -21.06
C ILE A 61 -9.35 14.03 -22.53
N TYR A 62 -8.67 13.22 -23.32
CA TYR A 62 -8.59 13.39 -24.77
C TYR A 62 -9.84 12.86 -25.46
N GLN A 63 -10.31 11.69 -25.03
CA GLN A 63 -11.48 11.04 -25.60
C GLN A 63 -12.21 10.22 -24.53
N THR A 64 -13.54 10.32 -24.51
CA THR A 64 -14.41 9.42 -23.75
C THR A 64 -14.99 8.37 -24.70
N LEU A 65 -14.93 7.11 -24.28
CA LEU A 65 -15.43 5.95 -25.01
C LEU A 65 -16.57 5.28 -24.22
N PRO A 66 -17.38 4.43 -24.87
CA PRO A 66 -18.39 3.63 -24.17
C PRO A 66 -17.80 2.81 -23.03
N ASN A 67 -18.64 2.42 -22.07
CA ASN A 67 -18.26 1.60 -20.93
C ASN A 67 -17.15 2.24 -20.06
N ASN A 68 -17.34 3.49 -19.64
CA ASN A 68 -16.44 4.21 -18.72
C ASN A 68 -14.96 4.12 -19.10
N SER A 69 -14.68 4.04 -20.39
CA SER A 69 -13.33 3.93 -20.93
C SER A 69 -12.91 5.31 -21.42
N ARG A 70 -11.68 5.75 -21.12
CA ARG A 70 -11.22 7.09 -21.49
C ARG A 70 -9.77 7.04 -21.91
N VAL A 71 -9.45 7.83 -22.93
CA VAL A 71 -8.07 8.11 -23.32
C VAL A 71 -7.68 9.42 -22.67
N TYR A 72 -6.66 9.37 -21.83
CA TYR A 72 -6.07 10.53 -21.17
C TYR A 72 -4.85 10.98 -21.96
N ARG A 73 -4.78 12.27 -22.28
CA ARG A 73 -3.52 12.88 -22.72
C ARG A 73 -2.78 13.36 -21.47
N VAL A 74 -1.56 12.91 -21.33
CA VAL A 74 -0.68 13.24 -20.21
C VAL A 74 0.50 14.00 -20.76
N LYS A 75 0.74 15.19 -20.22
CA LYS A 75 1.92 15.99 -20.48
C LYS A 75 2.82 15.90 -19.25
N LEU A 76 4.02 15.37 -19.43
CA LEU A 76 5.03 15.25 -18.37
C LEU A 76 5.90 16.51 -18.32
N ASP A 77 6.30 17.02 -19.49
CA ASP A 77 7.01 18.28 -19.64
C ASP A 77 6.67 18.94 -21.00
N SER A 78 7.41 20.00 -21.37
CA SER A 78 7.19 20.73 -22.63
C SER A 78 7.32 19.90 -23.92
N VAL A 79 8.02 18.77 -23.88
CA VAL A 79 8.34 17.90 -25.03
C VAL A 79 7.76 16.49 -24.86
N ASN A 80 7.74 15.99 -23.63
CA ASN A 80 7.42 14.62 -23.28
C ASN A 80 5.98 14.50 -22.77
N GLY A 81 5.29 13.49 -23.29
CA GLY A 81 3.93 13.17 -22.94
C GLY A 81 3.46 11.90 -23.63
N GLY A 82 2.20 11.55 -23.46
CA GLY A 82 1.63 10.34 -24.06
C GLY A 82 0.13 10.21 -23.86
N PHE A 83 -0.43 9.14 -24.40
CA PHE A 83 -1.84 8.83 -24.28
C PHE A 83 -2.06 7.58 -23.44
N ILE A 84 -2.61 7.74 -22.24
CA ILE A 84 -2.93 6.62 -21.36
C ILE A 84 -4.38 6.21 -21.62
N PHE A 85 -4.57 4.98 -22.09
CA PHE A 85 -5.91 4.45 -22.30
C PHE A 85 -6.37 3.64 -21.09
N ILE A 86 -7.37 4.13 -20.36
CA ILE A 86 -7.97 3.44 -19.23
C ILE A 86 -9.33 2.86 -19.61
N ARG A 87 -9.57 1.63 -19.16
CA ARG A 87 -10.82 0.90 -19.36
C ARG A 87 -11.35 0.39 -18.04
N TRP A 88 -12.66 0.20 -17.99
CA TRP A 88 -13.36 -0.37 -16.84
C TRP A 88 -13.62 -1.87 -17.05
N ASP A 89 -13.14 -2.70 -16.13
CA ASP A 89 -13.52 -4.11 -16.06
C ASP A 89 -14.80 -4.27 -15.23
N LYS A 90 -15.92 -4.57 -15.90
CA LYS A 90 -17.22 -4.74 -15.25
C LYS A 90 -17.26 -5.91 -14.25
N LYS A 91 -16.47 -6.96 -14.48
CA LYS A 91 -16.49 -8.16 -13.62
C LYS A 91 -15.74 -7.93 -12.33
N LYS A 92 -14.57 -7.31 -12.44
CA LYS A 92 -13.69 -7.00 -11.30
C LYS A 92 -14.03 -5.68 -10.61
N LYS A 93 -14.82 -4.82 -11.27
CA LYS A 93 -15.13 -3.45 -10.83
C LYS A 93 -13.86 -2.62 -10.57
N GLU A 94 -12.88 -2.73 -11.46
CA GLU A 94 -11.61 -1.99 -11.38
C GLU A 94 -11.23 -1.34 -12.72
N HIS A 95 -10.43 -0.26 -12.64
CA HIS A 95 -9.75 0.31 -13.79
C HIS A 95 -8.54 -0.52 -14.23
N TYR A 96 -8.26 -0.52 -15.53
CA TYR A 96 -7.02 -1.08 -16.08
C TYR A 96 -6.50 -0.30 -17.27
N VAL A 97 -5.18 -0.31 -17.43
CA VAL A 97 -4.50 0.31 -18.56
C VAL A 97 -4.55 -0.61 -19.78
N ALA A 98 -5.12 -0.12 -20.88
CA ALA A 98 -5.28 -0.81 -22.16
C ALA A 98 -4.33 -0.23 -23.21
N ASN A 99 -3.05 -0.59 -23.12
CA ASN A 99 -1.95 0.09 -23.82
C ASN A 99 -1.90 -0.13 -25.33
N LYS A 100 -2.55 0.75 -26.07
CA LYS A 100 -2.38 0.83 -27.53
C LYS A 100 -1.55 2.04 -27.99
N LEU A 101 -1.29 3.03 -27.13
CA LEU A 101 -0.81 4.37 -27.54
C LEU A 101 0.25 5.00 -26.60
N ILE A 102 0.99 4.20 -25.83
CA ILE A 102 2.04 4.69 -24.91
C ILE A 102 3.43 4.29 -25.45
N ASP A 103 4.44 5.13 -25.18
CA ASP A 103 5.86 4.74 -25.27
C ASP A 103 6.11 3.41 -24.52
N PRO A 104 6.90 2.47 -25.07
CA PRO A 104 7.15 1.18 -24.42
C PRO A 104 7.67 1.29 -22.99
N GLY A 105 8.59 2.22 -22.71
CA GLY A 105 9.17 2.41 -21.37
C GLY A 105 8.13 2.92 -20.36
N LEU A 106 7.34 3.92 -20.75
CA LEU A 106 6.24 4.42 -19.92
C LEU A 106 5.18 3.33 -19.69
N TYR A 107 4.89 2.49 -20.69
CA TYR A 107 3.95 1.37 -20.52
C TYR A 107 4.43 0.37 -19.45
N TYR A 108 5.69 -0.07 -19.49
CA TYR A 108 6.21 -1.04 -18.51
C TYR A 108 6.13 -0.50 -17.08
N ASN A 109 6.48 0.78 -16.86
CA ASN A 109 6.41 1.41 -15.55
C ASN A 109 4.97 1.51 -15.04
N LEU A 110 4.02 1.94 -15.88
CA LEU A 110 2.61 2.02 -15.51
C LEU A 110 2.01 0.63 -15.21
N LYS A 111 2.43 -0.41 -15.94
CA LYS A 111 1.98 -1.78 -15.66
C LYS A 111 2.49 -2.27 -14.30
N ALA A 112 3.75 -1.98 -13.97
CA ALA A 112 4.31 -2.29 -12.65
C ALA A 112 3.54 -1.53 -11.56
N ALA A 113 3.39 -0.21 -11.70
CA ALA A 113 2.62 0.64 -10.77
C ALA A 113 1.19 0.12 -10.54
N LYS A 114 0.50 -0.38 -11.57
CA LYS A 114 -0.84 -0.97 -11.37
C LYS A 114 -0.79 -2.19 -10.43
N VAL A 115 0.18 -3.08 -10.61
CA VAL A 115 0.33 -4.29 -9.77
C VAL A 115 0.66 -3.91 -8.33
N ILE A 116 1.45 -2.85 -8.15
CA ILE A 116 1.80 -2.27 -6.86
C ILE A 116 0.54 -1.80 -6.14
N MET A 117 -0.25 -0.97 -6.81
CA MET A 117 -1.50 -0.45 -6.28
C MET A 117 -2.48 -1.57 -5.90
N GLN A 118 -2.63 -2.58 -6.76
CA GLN A 118 -3.47 -3.75 -6.46
C GLN A 118 -2.99 -4.51 -5.22
N LYS A 119 -1.67 -4.66 -5.02
CA LYS A 119 -1.12 -5.28 -3.82
C LYS A 119 -1.35 -4.42 -2.58
N GLN A 120 -1.27 -3.10 -2.70
CA GLN A 120 -1.56 -2.16 -1.62
C GLN A 120 -3.04 -2.18 -1.23
N THR A 121 -3.96 -2.05 -2.19
CA THR A 121 -5.41 -2.13 -1.91
C THR A 121 -5.81 -3.46 -1.27
N ASN A 122 -5.17 -4.57 -1.66
CA ASN A 122 -5.49 -5.90 -1.12
C ASN A 122 -4.81 -6.20 0.24
N LYS A 123 -3.76 -5.47 0.62
CA LYS A 123 -3.04 -5.67 1.90
C LYS A 123 -3.36 -4.52 2.84
N ALA A 124 -4.01 -4.83 3.96
CA ALA A 124 -4.35 -3.84 5.00
C ALA A 124 -3.10 -3.19 5.66
N SER A 125 -1.96 -3.89 5.65
CA SER A 125 -0.66 -3.39 6.09
C SER A 125 0.46 -4.23 5.45
N PHE A 126 1.65 -3.64 5.31
CA PHE A 126 2.86 -4.38 4.92
C PHE A 126 3.64 -4.76 6.19
N GLY A 127 3.96 -6.05 6.33
CA GLY A 127 4.80 -6.56 7.40
C GLY A 127 6.29 -6.50 7.04
N VAL A 128 7.16 -6.62 8.05
CA VAL A 128 8.62 -6.78 7.84
C VAL A 128 8.93 -8.01 7.00
N ASP A 129 8.03 -9.00 7.03
CA ASP A 129 8.19 -10.25 6.31
C ASP A 129 7.79 -10.19 4.83
N ASP A 130 7.13 -9.11 4.39
CA ASP A 130 6.64 -9.02 3.02
C ASP A 130 7.76 -8.70 2.01
N ILE A 131 7.73 -9.41 0.88
CA ILE A 131 8.59 -9.10 -0.26
C ILE A 131 8.27 -7.68 -0.73
N SER A 132 9.29 -6.82 -0.72
CA SER A 132 9.16 -5.48 -1.26
C SER A 132 8.76 -5.55 -2.73
N ILE A 133 8.11 -4.50 -3.17
CA ILE A 133 7.68 -4.37 -4.54
C ILE A 133 8.90 -4.27 -5.45
N GLN A 134 9.02 -5.20 -6.39
CA GLN A 134 10.17 -5.29 -7.29
C GLN A 134 9.83 -4.72 -8.68
N PRO A 135 10.70 -3.86 -9.24
CA PRO A 135 10.63 -3.41 -10.62
C PRO A 135 10.61 -4.58 -11.63
N PRO A 136 9.95 -4.41 -12.79
CA PRO A 136 9.79 -5.48 -13.79
C PRO A 136 11.08 -5.79 -14.57
N ASP A 137 12.05 -4.88 -14.56
CA ASP A 137 13.36 -4.95 -15.20
C ASP A 137 14.43 -5.62 -14.30
N GLN A 138 14.08 -5.95 -13.05
CA GLN A 138 14.95 -6.67 -12.13
C GLN A 138 14.60 -8.16 -12.10
N GLU A 139 15.61 -9.01 -11.85
CA GLU A 139 15.37 -10.41 -11.53
C GLU A 139 14.53 -10.51 -10.27
N LYS A 140 13.40 -11.24 -10.37
CA LYS A 140 12.46 -11.35 -9.28
C LYS A 140 13.04 -12.24 -8.18
N ILE A 141 13.28 -11.64 -7.03
CA ILE A 141 13.64 -12.36 -5.82
C ILE A 141 12.42 -13.18 -5.37
N SER A 142 12.61 -14.49 -5.23
CA SER A 142 11.59 -15.43 -4.77
C SER A 142 11.45 -15.39 -3.24
N GLU A 143 10.40 -16.02 -2.71
CA GLU A 143 10.22 -16.18 -1.26
C GLU A 143 11.36 -16.98 -0.63
N ALA A 144 11.89 -17.97 -1.34
CA ALA A 144 13.03 -18.78 -0.89
C ALA A 144 14.32 -17.95 -0.79
N ASP A 145 14.59 -17.11 -1.79
CA ASP A 145 15.79 -16.26 -1.81
C ASP A 145 15.79 -15.26 -0.65
N ILE A 146 14.62 -14.72 -0.27
CA ILE A 146 14.50 -13.80 0.87
C ILE A 146 14.70 -14.51 2.21
N LEU A 147 14.19 -15.73 2.35
CA LEU A 147 14.43 -16.55 3.54
C LEU A 147 15.92 -16.78 3.74
N GLU A 148 16.64 -17.17 2.69
CA GLU A 148 18.10 -17.38 2.73
C GLU A 148 18.85 -16.09 3.11
N LEU A 149 18.52 -14.96 2.47
CA LEU A 149 19.13 -13.66 2.79
C LEU A 149 18.86 -13.21 4.24
N ARG A 150 17.70 -13.54 4.82
CA ARG A 150 17.37 -13.24 6.22
C ARG A 150 18.17 -14.10 7.18
N GLU A 151 18.27 -15.40 6.89
CA GLU A 151 19.09 -16.33 7.68
C GLU A 151 20.55 -15.87 7.67
N GLU A 152 21.09 -15.51 6.50
CA GLU A 152 22.45 -14.94 6.41
C GLU A 152 22.63 -13.64 7.20
N TYR A 153 21.63 -12.76 7.19
CA TYR A 153 21.68 -11.51 7.96
C TYR A 153 21.69 -11.78 9.47
N GLN A 154 20.82 -12.68 9.94
CA GLN A 154 20.75 -13.06 11.35
C GLN A 154 22.07 -13.69 11.81
N LEU A 155 22.62 -14.61 11.01
CA LEU A 155 23.94 -15.21 11.26
C LEU A 155 25.03 -14.14 11.40
N LYS A 156 25.06 -13.14 10.49
CA LYS A 156 26.02 -12.03 10.58
C LYS A 156 25.83 -11.16 11.82
N GLU A 157 24.59 -10.91 12.25
CA GLU A 157 24.36 -10.16 13.49
C GLU A 157 24.83 -10.94 14.72
N GLU A 158 24.54 -12.23 14.79
CA GLU A 158 24.99 -13.11 15.88
C GLU A 158 26.52 -13.19 15.92
N GLU A 159 27.18 -13.29 14.77
CA GLU A 159 28.64 -13.27 14.69
C GLU A 159 29.23 -11.97 15.25
N LYS A 160 28.66 -10.81 14.88
CA LYS A 160 29.09 -9.51 15.40
C LYS A 160 28.91 -9.42 16.92
N GLN A 161 27.77 -9.88 17.45
CA GLN A 161 27.52 -9.87 18.89
C GLN A 161 28.52 -10.77 19.63
N ASN A 162 28.77 -11.96 19.11
CA ASN A 162 29.74 -12.89 19.66
C ASN A 162 31.18 -12.33 19.65
N GLU A 163 31.55 -11.60 18.61
CA GLU A 163 32.85 -10.94 18.52
C GLU A 163 32.98 -9.80 19.54
N GLN A 164 31.94 -8.98 19.69
CA GLN A 164 31.87 -7.93 20.70
C GLN A 164 31.96 -8.52 22.12
N GLU A 165 31.25 -9.62 22.39
CA GLU A 165 31.29 -10.28 23.70
C GLU A 165 32.68 -10.87 23.99
N LYS A 166 33.33 -11.49 23.00
CA LYS A 166 34.73 -11.94 23.12
C LYS A 166 35.68 -10.78 23.45
N LEU A 167 35.46 -9.59 22.87
CA LEU A 167 36.25 -8.40 23.17
C LEU A 167 36.00 -7.91 24.61
N ARG A 168 34.74 -7.88 25.05
CA ARG A 168 34.38 -7.50 26.43
C ARG A 168 35.00 -8.45 27.46
N ILE A 169 34.94 -9.76 27.23
CA ILE A 169 35.57 -10.77 28.10
C ILE A 169 37.08 -10.56 28.16
N LYS A 170 37.74 -10.37 27.01
CA LYS A 170 39.20 -10.09 26.96
C LYS A 170 39.58 -8.82 27.71
N GLU A 171 38.76 -7.77 27.67
CA GLU A 171 38.99 -6.55 28.44
C GLU A 171 38.80 -6.77 29.95
N ALA A 172 37.74 -7.47 30.35
CA ALA A 172 37.48 -7.81 31.74
C ALA A 172 38.63 -8.63 32.35
N GLU A 173 39.14 -9.63 31.63
CA GLU A 173 40.31 -10.41 32.05
C GLU A 173 41.57 -9.55 32.21
N LYS A 174 41.82 -8.62 31.29
CA LYS A 174 42.97 -7.69 31.37
C LYS A 174 42.87 -6.81 32.62
N ILE A 175 41.67 -6.33 32.94
CA ILE A 175 41.40 -5.51 34.13
C ILE A 175 41.64 -6.34 35.39
N GLN A 176 41.10 -7.57 35.46
CA GLN A 176 41.23 -8.46 36.60
C GLN A 176 42.71 -8.80 36.89
N ARG A 177 43.49 -9.14 35.84
CA ARG A 177 44.95 -9.37 35.97
C ARG A 177 45.70 -8.15 36.49
N LYS A 178 45.30 -6.92 36.10
CA LYS A 178 45.89 -5.68 36.62
C LYS A 178 45.58 -5.49 38.12
N VAL A 179 44.34 -5.78 38.54
CA VAL A 179 43.93 -5.68 39.95
C VAL A 179 44.69 -6.69 40.81
N GLU A 180 44.82 -7.94 40.38
CA GLU A 180 45.58 -8.98 41.09
C GLU A 180 47.08 -8.66 41.23
N ARG A 181 47.69 -8.08 40.19
CA ARG A 181 49.09 -7.62 40.26
C ARG A 181 49.27 -6.51 41.29
N LYS A 182 48.34 -5.54 41.36
CA LYS A 182 48.37 -4.46 42.35
C LYS A 182 48.17 -4.98 43.77
N SER A 183 47.27 -5.95 43.99
CA SER A 183 47.03 -6.54 45.31
C SER A 183 48.21 -7.39 45.80
N LYS A 184 48.87 -8.17 44.93
CA LYS A 184 50.10 -8.91 45.27
C LYS A 184 51.28 -7.98 45.60
N LYS A 185 51.40 -6.83 44.93
CA LYS A 185 52.44 -5.83 45.23
C LYS A 185 52.22 -5.15 46.58
N LYS A 186 50.96 -4.95 46.99
CA LYS A 186 50.57 -4.40 48.31
C LYS A 186 50.79 -5.37 49.47
N LYS A 187 50.77 -6.68 49.24
CA LYS A 187 51.03 -7.73 50.27
C LYS A 187 52.52 -8.02 50.50
N LYS A 188 53.41 -7.46 49.68
CA LYS A 188 54.86 -7.71 49.74
C LYS A 188 55.66 -6.54 50.36
N ASN A 189 54.97 -5.45 50.68
CA ASN A 189 55.42 -4.36 51.54
C ASN A 189 54.71 -4.50 52.89
#